data_AF-A0A8H6CCK6-F1
#
_entry.id   AF-A0A8H6CCK6-F1
#
_cell.length_a   1.000
_cell.length_b   1.000
_cell.length_c   1.000
_cell.angle_alpha   90.00
_cell.angle_beta   90.00
_cell.angle_gamma   90.00
#
_symmetry.space_group_name_H-M   'P 1'
#
loop_
_entity.id
_entity.type
_entity.pdbx_description
1 polymer ?
#
loop_
_entity_poly.entity_id
_entity_poly.type
_entity_poly.pdbx_seq_one_letter_code
_entity_poly.pdbx_strand_id
1 'polypeptide(L)'
;MVHKPLTNGHATSDYKPDDLEAAISASRRKPRFKDIVNAAVHDDFHGELKRKLKDGVDRDELEKYRKSISELSEIKDKKVRAFYEQQNERLNDWLEVDTLVMSMADDVLDSMNPQDADGDGVAEIGGALKTTKGDIDPLLPEDERERRKTGERRAKWAININVIANIILLTAKIIAAFASSSLSLIASLVDSALDLLCTLIIWTTNKLVQWKIRRLRHKFPVGRRRLEPLGILVFSIIMIVSFLQILQESVTKLLPGGPRDAATLPPVAIGALVATVVIKGIIWFGCIRVKTTQVQALAQDCKTDVVFNTLSLLFPLLGHQFSLWWLDPVGAALLSLFIIYDWAETCFENVARLTGSAVSPNVLKKVTFLAWRFAPVVDAYKTITAYHAGDGVWVEMDIMLKEETRLSRAHDIAETLQYCLEGLSEVDRAFVSVDYTSQGPTGHAEG
;
A
#
# COMPACT_ATOMS: atom_id res chain seq x y z
N MET A 1 63.53 -2.15 25.64
CA MET A 1 64.68 -1.62 24.87
C MET A 1 64.75 -2.44 23.59
N VAL A 2 64.52 -1.95 22.37
CA VAL A 2 64.71 -0.61 21.79
C VAL A 2 63.63 -0.37 20.73
N HIS A 3 62.95 0.76 20.81
CA HIS A 3 62.17 1.37 19.73
C HIS A 3 63.12 2.09 18.77
N LYS A 4 62.93 1.95 17.45
CA LYS A 4 63.20 3.01 16.45
C LYS A 4 62.33 2.83 15.19
N PRO A 5 62.03 3.90 14.44
CA PRO A 5 60.77 4.10 13.74
C PRO A 5 60.87 3.93 12.21
N LEU A 6 59.74 3.63 11.57
CA LEU A 6 59.58 3.71 10.11
C LEU A 6 59.33 5.17 9.71
N THR A 7 60.28 5.74 8.97
CA THR A 7 60.23 7.08 8.40
C THR A 7 59.41 7.10 7.11
N ASN A 8 58.55 8.11 7.01
CA ASN A 8 57.79 8.52 5.83
C ASN A 8 58.67 8.60 4.57
N GLY A 9 58.32 7.84 3.54
CA GLY A 9 58.71 8.08 2.15
C GLY A 9 57.46 8.41 1.35
N HIS A 10 57.22 9.70 1.10
CA HIS A 10 56.29 10.13 0.07
C HIS A 10 56.83 9.71 -1.30
N ALA A 11 56.34 8.60 -1.84
CA ALA A 11 56.40 8.32 -3.27
C ALA A 11 55.07 8.80 -3.87
N THR A 12 55.05 10.04 -4.32
CA THR A 12 54.03 10.52 -5.27
C THR A 12 54.22 9.74 -6.55
N SER A 13 53.42 8.69 -6.74
CA SER A 13 53.26 8.03 -8.02
C SER A 13 52.62 9.04 -8.97
N ASP A 14 53.41 9.63 -9.85
CA ASP A 14 52.94 10.35 -11.04
C ASP A 14 52.17 9.34 -11.92
N TYR A 15 50.89 9.15 -11.62
CA TYR A 15 49.97 8.39 -12.46
C TYR A 15 49.19 9.42 -13.27
N LYS A 16 49.56 9.58 -14.55
CA LYS A 16 48.83 10.48 -15.45
C LYS A 16 47.49 9.82 -15.83
N PRO A 17 46.36 10.55 -15.80
CA PRO A 17 45.07 10.03 -16.27
C PRO A 17 45.13 9.48 -17.70
N ASP A 18 46.00 10.06 -18.53
CA ASP A 18 46.23 9.66 -19.93
C ASP A 18 46.75 8.23 -20.06
N ASP A 19 47.50 7.70 -19.07
CA ASP A 19 48.04 6.33 -19.12
C ASP A 19 46.95 5.29 -18.81
N LEU A 20 45.92 5.67 -18.04
CA LEU A 20 44.72 4.86 -17.78
C LEU A 20 43.79 4.85 -18.99
N GLU A 21 43.55 6.01 -19.62
CA GLU A 21 42.80 6.08 -20.87
C GLU A 21 43.52 5.36 -22.02
N ALA A 22 44.85 5.45 -22.10
CA ALA A 22 45.64 4.70 -23.08
C ALA A 22 45.59 3.19 -22.86
N ALA A 23 45.67 2.72 -21.60
CA ALA A 23 45.55 1.31 -21.25
C ALA A 23 44.13 0.75 -21.47
N ILE A 24 43.09 1.53 -21.18
CA ILE A 24 41.69 1.19 -21.48
C ILE A 24 41.47 1.16 -23.00
N SER A 25 42.02 2.13 -23.74
CA SER A 25 41.91 2.15 -25.21
C SER A 25 42.67 0.99 -25.88
N ALA A 26 43.78 0.53 -25.29
CA ALA A 26 44.58 -0.60 -25.77
C ALA A 26 43.92 -1.96 -25.47
N SER A 27 43.01 -2.00 -24.47
CA SER A 27 42.20 -3.16 -24.11
C SER A 27 40.93 -3.32 -24.97
N ARG A 28 40.60 -2.34 -25.82
CA ARG A 28 39.38 -2.34 -26.65
C ARG A 28 39.37 -3.53 -27.61
N ARG A 29 38.66 -4.59 -27.21
CA ARG A 29 38.44 -5.76 -28.06
C ARG A 29 37.44 -5.35 -29.15
N LYS A 30 37.89 -5.31 -30.40
CA LYS A 30 36.96 -5.11 -31.54
C LYS A 30 35.88 -6.20 -31.51
N PRO A 31 34.59 -5.84 -31.61
CA PRO A 31 33.50 -6.82 -31.60
C PRO A 31 33.68 -7.78 -32.77
N ARG A 32 33.58 -9.09 -32.51
CA ARG A 32 33.72 -10.09 -33.58
C ARG A 32 32.46 -10.07 -34.42
N PHE A 33 32.56 -10.51 -35.68
CA PHE A 33 31.39 -10.64 -36.57
C PHE A 33 30.23 -11.42 -35.91
N LYS A 34 30.54 -12.48 -35.15
CA LYS A 34 29.54 -13.24 -34.38
C LYS A 34 28.83 -12.40 -33.31
N ASP A 35 29.54 -11.49 -32.66
CA ASP A 35 29.00 -10.63 -31.60
C ASP A 35 28.04 -9.60 -32.21
N ILE A 36 28.40 -9.04 -33.38
CA ILE A 36 27.55 -8.13 -34.16
C ILE A 36 26.29 -8.84 -34.67
N VAL A 37 26.43 -10.06 -35.20
CA VAL A 37 25.29 -10.85 -35.68
C VAL A 37 24.36 -11.22 -34.53
N ASN A 38 24.90 -11.63 -33.38
CA ASN A 38 24.09 -11.95 -32.21
C ASN A 38 23.35 -10.73 -31.67
N ALA A 39 23.99 -9.56 -31.63
CA ALA A 39 23.35 -8.30 -31.26
C ALA A 39 22.21 -7.95 -32.24
N ALA A 40 22.46 -8.04 -33.55
CA ALA A 40 21.42 -7.77 -34.55
C ALA A 40 20.21 -8.72 -34.45
N VAL A 41 20.43 -10.01 -34.18
CA VAL A 41 19.34 -10.98 -33.96
C VAL A 41 18.56 -10.70 -32.68
N HIS A 42 19.21 -10.11 -31.68
CA HIS A 42 18.59 -9.69 -30.43
C HIS A 42 17.71 -8.45 -30.63
N ASP A 43 18.25 -7.45 -31.32
CA ASP A 43 17.56 -6.19 -31.62
C ASP A 43 16.31 -6.44 -32.48
N ASP A 44 16.41 -7.34 -33.47
CA ASP A 44 15.27 -7.76 -34.31
C ASP A 44 14.16 -8.42 -33.48
N PHE A 45 14.54 -9.32 -32.55
CA PHE A 45 13.58 -9.94 -31.62
C PHE A 45 12.92 -8.91 -30.69
N HIS A 46 13.70 -7.98 -30.12
CA HIS A 46 13.16 -6.91 -29.29
C HIS A 46 12.19 -6.02 -30.07
N GLY A 47 12.52 -5.67 -31.31
CA GLY A 47 11.63 -4.94 -32.20
C GLY A 47 10.32 -5.69 -32.46
N GLU A 48 10.40 -7.01 -32.72
CA GLU A 48 9.22 -7.85 -32.92
C GLU A 48 8.36 -7.94 -31.65
N LEU A 49 8.98 -8.15 -30.49
CA LEU A 49 8.29 -8.24 -29.20
C LEU A 49 7.60 -6.92 -28.85
N LYS A 50 8.29 -5.78 -28.98
CA LYS A 50 7.71 -4.44 -28.81
C LYS A 50 6.51 -4.25 -29.72
N ARG A 51 6.64 -4.59 -31.01
CA ARG A 51 5.53 -4.49 -31.96
C ARG A 51 4.36 -5.37 -31.55
N LYS A 52 4.58 -6.63 -31.20
CA LYS A 52 3.49 -7.54 -30.77
C LYS A 52 2.76 -7.07 -29.52
N LEU A 53 3.47 -6.50 -28.55
CA LEU A 53 2.87 -5.94 -27.34
C LEU A 53 2.09 -4.65 -27.64
N LYS A 54 2.56 -3.84 -28.59
CA LYS A 54 1.93 -2.58 -28.97
C LYS A 54 0.73 -2.73 -29.90
N ASP A 55 0.83 -3.58 -30.92
CA ASP A 55 -0.21 -3.79 -31.92
C ASP A 55 -1.50 -4.35 -31.31
N GLY A 56 -1.40 -5.05 -30.17
CA GLY A 56 -2.57 -5.51 -29.43
C GLY A 56 -3.34 -4.39 -28.74
N VAL A 57 -2.72 -3.22 -28.52
CA VAL A 57 -3.26 -2.17 -27.65
C VAL A 57 -3.96 -1.06 -28.43
N ASP A 58 -5.30 -1.13 -28.47
CA ASP A 58 -6.16 -0.03 -28.90
C ASP A 58 -6.76 0.67 -27.68
N ARG A 59 -6.32 1.91 -27.41
CA ARG A 59 -6.77 2.71 -26.27
C ARG A 59 -8.20 3.22 -26.43
N ASP A 60 -8.66 3.43 -27.66
CA ASP A 60 -9.96 4.04 -27.93
C ASP A 60 -11.07 2.99 -28.04
N GLU A 61 -10.71 1.71 -28.27
CA GLU A 61 -11.68 0.64 -28.44
C GLU A 61 -12.58 0.44 -27.23
N LEU A 62 -12.03 0.58 -26.01
CA LEU A 62 -12.75 0.33 -24.76
C LEU A 62 -13.49 1.58 -24.25
N GLU A 63 -13.03 2.78 -24.64
CA GLU A 63 -13.63 4.06 -24.24
C GLU A 63 -15.06 4.22 -24.76
N LYS A 64 -15.42 3.59 -25.89
CA LYS A 64 -16.80 3.59 -26.42
C LYS A 64 -17.85 3.02 -25.46
N TYR A 65 -17.43 2.22 -24.48
CA TYR A 65 -18.31 1.65 -23.47
C TYR A 65 -18.46 2.53 -22.22
N ARG A 66 -17.64 3.58 -22.07
CA ARG A 66 -17.67 4.46 -20.89
C ARG A 66 -18.96 5.25 -20.83
N LYS A 67 -19.55 5.36 -19.64
CA LYS A 67 -20.65 6.30 -19.35
C LYS A 67 -20.14 7.61 -18.80
N SER A 68 -20.59 8.73 -19.37
CA SER A 68 -20.28 10.06 -18.86
C SER A 68 -20.95 10.29 -17.49
N ILE A 69 -20.41 11.24 -16.72
CA ILE A 69 -20.97 11.63 -15.42
C ILE A 69 -22.43 12.10 -15.58
N SER A 70 -22.74 12.82 -16.67
CA SER A 70 -24.10 13.25 -16.98
C SER A 70 -25.03 12.06 -17.18
N GLU A 71 -24.65 11.08 -18.01
CA GLU A 71 -25.46 9.88 -18.24
C GLU A 71 -25.67 9.06 -16.96
N LEU A 72 -24.63 8.92 -16.13
CA LEU A 72 -24.75 8.22 -14.83
C LEU A 72 -25.76 8.91 -13.91
N SER A 73 -25.78 10.24 -13.91
CA SER A 73 -26.69 11.03 -13.09
C SER A 73 -28.16 10.88 -13.52
N GLU A 74 -28.40 10.66 -14.82
CA GLU A 74 -29.72 10.46 -15.41
C GLU A 74 -30.33 9.08 -15.11
N ILE A 75 -29.49 8.07 -14.86
CA ILE A 75 -29.94 6.70 -14.53
C ILE A 75 -30.61 6.72 -13.15
N LYS A 76 -31.95 6.57 -13.12
CA LYS A 76 -32.73 6.60 -11.87
C LYS A 76 -32.55 5.36 -11.00
N ASP A 77 -32.31 4.18 -11.59
CA ASP A 77 -32.12 2.95 -10.83
C ASP A 77 -30.71 2.88 -10.22
N LYS A 78 -30.65 2.82 -8.89
CA LYS A 78 -29.39 2.78 -8.12
C LYS A 78 -28.54 1.55 -8.45
N LYS A 79 -29.15 0.39 -8.72
CA LYS A 79 -28.40 -0.84 -9.04
C LYS A 79 -27.77 -0.74 -10.44
N VAL A 80 -28.52 -0.22 -11.41
CA VAL A 80 -28.03 -0.02 -12.77
C VAL A 80 -26.93 1.04 -12.79
N ARG A 81 -27.10 2.14 -12.04
CA ARG A 81 -26.07 3.18 -11.90
C ARG A 81 -24.78 2.60 -11.31
N ALA A 82 -24.88 1.85 -10.21
CA ALA A 82 -23.73 1.22 -9.57
C ALA A 82 -23.01 0.24 -10.50
N PHE A 83 -23.74 -0.48 -11.37
CA PHE A 83 -23.15 -1.34 -12.39
C PHE A 83 -22.29 -0.55 -13.39
N TYR A 84 -22.80 0.55 -13.93
CA TYR A 84 -22.03 1.39 -14.87
C TYR A 84 -20.87 2.14 -14.18
N GLU A 85 -21.03 2.52 -12.91
CA GLU A 85 -19.91 3.05 -12.11
C GLU A 85 -18.78 2.02 -12.00
N GLN A 86 -19.09 0.76 -11.65
CA GLN A 86 -18.10 -0.32 -11.61
C GLN A 86 -17.52 -0.65 -12.99
N GLN A 87 -18.29 -0.52 -14.06
CA GLN A 87 -17.79 -0.67 -15.42
C GLN A 87 -16.76 0.42 -15.74
N ASN A 88 -17.07 1.69 -15.44
CA ASN A 88 -16.14 2.80 -15.65
C ASN A 88 -14.86 2.66 -14.82
N GLU A 89 -14.95 2.16 -13.58
CA GLU A 89 -13.77 1.84 -12.77
C GLU A 89 -12.91 0.77 -13.45
N ARG A 90 -13.52 -0.32 -13.95
CA ARG A 90 -12.79 -1.37 -14.68
C ARG A 90 -12.14 -0.87 -15.97
N LEU A 91 -12.80 0.04 -16.70
CA LEU A 91 -12.21 0.67 -17.88
C LEU A 91 -10.98 1.50 -17.52
N ASN A 92 -10.98 2.18 -16.36
CA ASN A 92 -9.79 2.87 -15.87
C ASN A 92 -8.65 1.89 -15.54
N ASP A 93 -8.97 0.76 -14.89
CA ASP A 93 -7.97 -0.28 -14.57
C ASP A 93 -7.30 -0.83 -15.84
N TRP A 94 -8.08 -1.06 -16.89
CA TRP A 94 -7.56 -1.55 -18.18
C TRP A 94 -6.74 -0.50 -18.91
N LEU A 95 -7.15 0.78 -18.85
CA LEU A 95 -6.37 1.88 -19.42
C LEU A 95 -5.03 2.06 -18.71
N GLU A 96 -4.99 1.87 -17.39
CA GLU A 96 -3.73 1.87 -16.62
C GLU A 96 -2.80 0.74 -17.10
N VAL A 97 -3.32 -0.48 -17.24
CA VAL A 97 -2.57 -1.62 -17.78
C VAL A 97 -1.99 -1.30 -19.16
N ASP A 98 -2.82 -0.80 -20.08
CA ASP A 98 -2.39 -0.45 -21.43
C ASP A 98 -1.33 0.65 -21.44
N THR A 99 -1.44 1.61 -20.52
CA THR A 99 -0.45 2.68 -20.38
C THR A 99 0.88 2.13 -19.86
N LEU A 100 0.85 1.24 -18.87
CA LEU A 100 2.04 0.61 -18.30
C LEU A 100 2.75 -0.31 -19.30
N VAL A 101 2.01 -1.16 -20.02
CA VAL A 101 2.59 -2.04 -21.05
C VAL A 101 3.26 -1.19 -22.13
N MET A 102 2.61 -0.10 -22.55
CA MET A 102 3.17 0.82 -23.54
C MET A 102 4.42 1.57 -23.07
N SER A 103 4.45 2.05 -21.83
CA SER A 103 5.57 2.85 -21.33
C SER A 103 6.75 1.99 -20.89
N MET A 104 6.49 0.85 -20.25
CA MET A 104 7.53 0.04 -19.62
C MET A 104 8.15 -0.98 -20.57
N ALA A 105 7.38 -1.56 -21.50
CA ALA A 105 7.93 -2.61 -22.36
C ALA A 105 9.14 -2.14 -23.18
N ASP A 106 9.14 -0.89 -23.64
CA ASP A 106 10.28 -0.33 -24.37
C ASP A 106 11.53 -0.24 -23.48
N ASP A 107 11.42 0.45 -22.34
CA ASP A 107 12.53 0.73 -21.43
C ASP A 107 13.10 -0.54 -20.79
N VAL A 108 12.22 -1.49 -20.47
CA VAL A 108 12.60 -2.77 -19.88
C VAL A 108 13.37 -3.61 -20.89
N LEU A 109 12.87 -3.76 -22.12
CA LEU A 109 13.55 -4.54 -23.15
C LEU A 109 14.89 -3.92 -23.55
N ASP A 110 14.97 -2.59 -23.67
CA ASP A 110 16.23 -1.89 -23.95
C ASP A 110 17.27 -2.04 -22.81
N SER A 111 16.83 -2.48 -21.63
CA SER A 111 17.71 -2.76 -20.49
C SER A 111 18.22 -4.21 -20.44
N MET A 112 17.64 -5.16 -21.19
CA MET A 112 17.95 -6.59 -21.07
C MET A 112 19.27 -7.02 -21.75
N ASN A 113 19.70 -6.29 -22.79
CA ASN A 113 20.95 -6.59 -23.50
C ASN A 113 21.92 -5.39 -23.45
N PRO A 114 22.47 -5.07 -22.27
CA PRO A 114 23.37 -3.94 -22.15
C PRO A 114 24.68 -4.25 -22.89
N GLN A 115 25.05 -3.41 -23.86
CA GLN A 115 26.22 -3.62 -24.70
C GLN A 115 27.48 -3.05 -24.04
N ASP A 116 28.47 -3.91 -23.86
CA ASP A 116 29.83 -3.59 -23.43
C ASP A 116 30.73 -3.58 -24.69
N ALA A 117 30.77 -2.43 -25.36
CA ALA A 117 31.40 -2.28 -26.67
C ALA A 117 32.94 -2.27 -26.58
N ASP A 118 33.50 -1.85 -25.45
CA ASP A 118 34.94 -1.79 -25.18
C ASP A 118 35.47 -2.99 -24.39
N GLY A 119 34.58 -3.78 -23.76
CA GLY A 119 34.89 -5.05 -23.11
C GLY A 119 35.58 -4.86 -21.76
N ASP A 120 35.33 -3.74 -21.09
CA ASP A 120 35.93 -3.38 -19.81
C ASP A 120 35.14 -3.96 -18.62
N GLY A 121 34.03 -4.65 -18.88
CA GLY A 121 33.12 -5.21 -17.88
C GLY A 121 32.01 -4.25 -17.46
N VAL A 122 31.92 -3.06 -18.07
CA VAL A 122 30.94 -2.01 -17.81
C VAL A 122 30.19 -1.69 -19.10
N ALA A 123 28.98 -2.22 -19.26
CA ALA A 123 28.21 -1.90 -20.45
C ALA A 123 27.98 -0.36 -20.64
N GLU A 124 28.44 0.19 -21.74
CA GLU A 124 28.31 1.61 -22.07
C GLU A 124 26.87 1.95 -22.49
N ILE A 125 26.18 0.98 -23.09
CA ILE A 125 24.81 1.10 -23.57
C ILE A 125 23.93 0.21 -22.70
N GLY A 126 22.92 0.78 -22.05
CA GLY A 126 21.93 0.02 -21.30
C GLY A 126 20.73 0.91 -20.97
N GLY A 127 19.53 0.34 -21.07
CA GLY A 127 18.28 1.05 -20.78
C GLY A 127 18.17 1.54 -19.33
N ALA A 128 17.05 2.21 -19.05
CA ALA A 128 16.84 2.97 -17.82
C ALA A 128 17.00 2.15 -16.52
N LEU A 129 16.69 0.84 -16.52
CA LEU A 129 16.80 -0.03 -15.33
C LEU A 129 18.22 -0.12 -14.77
N LYS A 130 19.25 0.03 -15.62
CA LYS A 130 20.65 -0.02 -15.19
C LYS A 130 20.99 1.15 -14.26
N THR A 131 20.42 2.32 -14.53
CA THR A 131 20.64 3.53 -13.73
C THR A 131 19.81 3.54 -12.45
N THR A 132 18.64 2.89 -12.46
CA THR A 132 17.69 2.93 -11.34
C THR A 132 17.92 1.82 -10.30
N LYS A 133 18.85 0.89 -10.53
CA LYS A 133 19.12 -0.27 -9.65
C LYS A 133 17.86 -1.09 -9.35
N GLY A 134 17.01 -1.28 -10.36
CA GLY A 134 15.75 -2.01 -10.25
C GLY A 134 14.61 -1.22 -9.60
N ASP A 135 14.76 0.10 -9.41
CA ASP A 135 13.63 0.96 -9.06
C ASP A 135 12.80 1.22 -10.32
N ILE A 136 11.53 0.81 -10.28
CA ILE A 136 10.58 0.94 -11.39
C ILE A 136 9.90 2.30 -11.42
N ASP A 137 9.89 3.03 -10.30
CA ASP A 137 9.21 4.32 -10.20
C ASP A 137 9.62 5.29 -11.32
N PRO A 138 10.90 5.37 -11.74
CA PRO A 138 11.30 6.23 -12.85
C PRO A 138 10.79 5.80 -14.24
N LEU A 139 10.37 4.54 -14.42
CA LEU A 139 9.84 4.01 -15.67
C LEU A 139 8.33 4.21 -15.82
N LEU A 140 7.66 4.56 -14.73
CA LEU A 140 6.23 4.82 -14.73
C LEU A 140 5.91 6.13 -15.48
N PRO A 141 4.73 6.22 -16.12
CA PRO A 141 4.22 7.46 -16.70
C PRO A 141 4.23 8.62 -15.70
N GLU A 142 4.50 9.84 -16.17
CA GLU A 142 4.61 11.03 -15.30
C GLU A 142 3.36 11.27 -14.45
N ASP A 143 2.19 11.13 -15.06
CA ASP A 143 0.90 11.28 -14.40
C ASP A 143 0.71 10.24 -13.29
N GLU A 144 1.14 9.00 -13.50
CA GLU A 144 1.07 7.94 -12.49
C GLU A 144 2.04 8.19 -11.33
N ARG A 145 3.27 8.63 -11.62
CA ARG A 145 4.25 9.03 -10.59
C ARG A 145 3.72 10.16 -9.73
N GLU A 146 3.09 11.16 -10.34
CA GLU A 146 2.48 12.28 -9.62
C GLU A 146 1.29 11.85 -8.77
N ARG A 147 0.44 10.94 -9.28
CA ARG A 147 -0.68 10.37 -8.54
C ARG A 147 -0.19 9.63 -7.30
N ARG A 148 0.80 8.74 -7.43
CA ARG A 148 1.40 8.00 -6.29
C ARG A 148 1.98 8.95 -5.25
N LYS A 149 2.83 9.89 -5.67
CA LYS A 149 3.42 10.91 -4.77
C LYS A 149 2.35 11.75 -4.07
N THR A 150 1.30 12.13 -4.77
CA THR A 150 0.20 12.94 -4.20
C THR A 150 -0.62 12.12 -3.20
N GLY A 151 -0.90 10.86 -3.50
CA GLY A 151 -1.56 9.92 -2.58
C GLY A 151 -0.77 9.73 -1.29
N GLU A 152 0.54 9.45 -1.39
CA GLU A 152 1.42 9.32 -0.23
C GLU A 152 1.49 10.61 0.60
N ARG A 153 1.60 11.77 -0.05
CA ARG A 153 1.62 13.08 0.64
C ARG A 153 0.31 13.32 1.38
N ARG A 154 -0.84 13.04 0.75
CA ARG A 154 -2.16 13.17 1.37
C ARG A 154 -2.30 12.23 2.57
N ALA A 155 -1.85 10.98 2.45
CA ALA A 155 -1.86 10.04 3.56
C ALA A 155 -1.00 10.50 4.73
N LYS A 156 0.25 10.93 4.48
CA LYS A 156 1.13 11.48 5.52
C LYS A 156 0.54 12.72 6.18
N TRP A 157 -0.04 13.60 5.37
CA TRP A 157 -0.67 14.83 5.87
C TRP A 157 -1.88 14.52 6.76
N ALA A 158 -2.74 13.59 6.35
CA ALA A 158 -3.89 13.13 7.14
C ALA A 158 -3.45 12.52 8.49
N ILE A 159 -2.44 11.63 8.47
CA ILE A 159 -1.90 11.02 9.69
C ILE A 159 -1.31 12.09 10.62
N ASN A 160 -0.51 13.02 10.09
CA ASN A 160 0.11 14.07 10.90
C ASN A 160 -0.93 15.01 11.52
N ILE A 161 -1.99 15.38 10.79
CA ILE A 161 -3.08 16.20 11.32
C ILE A 161 -3.78 15.49 12.46
N ASN A 162 -4.08 14.21 12.30
CA ASN A 162 -4.75 13.46 13.34
C ASN A 162 -3.89 13.35 14.61
N VAL A 163 -2.58 13.10 14.47
CA VAL A 163 -1.63 13.15 15.61
C VAL A 163 -1.71 14.49 16.33
N ILE A 164 -1.62 15.61 15.60
CA ILE A 164 -1.66 16.95 16.19
C ILE A 164 -3.01 17.19 16.89
N ALA A 165 -4.12 16.80 16.26
CA ALA A 165 -5.45 16.95 16.83
C ALA A 165 -5.63 16.14 18.12
N ASN A 166 -5.17 14.89 18.15
CA ASN A 166 -5.23 14.06 19.35
C ASN A 166 -4.34 14.60 20.48
N ILE A 167 -3.18 15.19 20.17
CA ILE A 167 -2.36 15.91 21.17
C ILE A 167 -3.10 17.13 21.73
N ILE A 168 -3.74 17.94 20.87
CA ILE A 168 -4.51 19.11 21.28
C ILE A 168 -5.70 18.69 22.17
N LEU A 169 -6.44 17.67 21.76
CA LEU A 169 -7.58 17.12 22.51
C LEU A 169 -7.15 16.61 23.88
N LEU A 170 -6.07 15.83 23.95
CA LEU A 170 -5.54 15.31 25.20
C LEU A 170 -5.09 16.46 26.12
N THR A 171 -4.39 17.46 25.57
CA THR A 171 -3.92 18.63 26.35
C THR A 171 -5.10 19.42 26.92
N ALA A 172 -6.13 19.67 26.11
CA ALA A 172 -7.34 20.35 26.57
C ALA A 172 -8.05 19.56 27.69
N LYS A 173 -8.16 18.24 27.55
CA LYS A 173 -8.76 17.37 28.58
C LYS A 173 -7.92 17.31 29.85
N ILE A 174 -6.59 17.31 29.75
CA ILE A 174 -5.68 17.40 30.90
C ILE A 174 -5.93 18.70 31.69
N ILE A 175 -5.98 19.84 31.01
CA ILE A 175 -6.25 21.14 31.66
C ILE A 175 -7.63 21.12 32.33
N ALA A 176 -8.65 20.59 31.65
CA ALA A 176 -10.00 20.46 32.20
C ALA A 176 -10.05 19.53 33.42
N ALA A 177 -9.32 18.42 33.40
CA ALA A 177 -9.22 17.47 34.52
C ALA A 177 -8.47 18.05 35.73
N PHE A 178 -7.45 18.90 35.53
CA PHE A 178 -6.83 19.62 36.65
C PHE A 178 -7.72 20.70 37.24
N ALA A 179 -8.54 21.35 36.41
CA ALA A 179 -9.50 22.35 36.87
C ALA A 179 -10.73 21.74 37.57
N SER A 180 -10.99 20.45 37.36
CA SER A 180 -12.16 19.76 37.90
C SER A 180 -11.77 18.41 38.48
N SER A 181 -11.95 18.25 39.80
CA SER A 181 -11.66 17.02 40.57
C SER A 181 -12.62 15.86 40.27
N SER A 182 -13.21 15.81 39.07
CA SER A 182 -14.22 14.83 38.70
C SER A 182 -13.61 13.54 38.16
N LEU A 183 -14.02 12.40 38.75
CA LEU A 183 -13.69 11.06 38.27
C LEU A 183 -14.10 10.83 36.80
N SER A 184 -15.19 11.45 36.35
CA SER A 184 -15.66 11.35 34.96
C SER A 184 -14.70 12.00 33.96
N LEU A 185 -13.98 13.05 34.36
CA LEU A 185 -12.98 13.68 33.49
C LEU A 185 -11.68 12.88 33.42
N ILE A 186 -11.32 12.18 34.49
CA ILE A 186 -10.16 11.27 34.49
C ILE A 186 -10.42 10.10 33.54
N ALA A 187 -11.62 9.52 33.54
CA ALA A 187 -12.00 8.49 32.58
C ALA A 187 -11.90 9.00 31.13
N SER A 188 -12.49 10.16 30.83
CA SER A 188 -12.39 10.78 29.51
C SER A 188 -10.95 11.16 29.10
N LEU A 189 -10.03 11.35 30.05
CA LEU A 189 -8.62 11.63 29.79
C LEU A 189 -7.87 10.35 29.41
N VAL A 190 -8.16 9.24 30.09
CA VAL A 190 -7.63 7.91 29.75
C VAL A 190 -8.04 7.54 28.32
N ASP A 191 -9.29 7.78 27.95
CA ASP A 191 -9.77 7.52 26.58
C ASP A 191 -8.94 8.28 25.54
N SER A 192 -8.78 9.59 25.70
CA SER A 192 -7.97 10.37 24.75
C SER A 192 -6.47 10.07 24.80
N ALA A 193 -5.97 9.51 25.89
CA ALA A 193 -4.60 9.02 25.97
C ALA A 193 -4.44 7.73 25.16
N LEU A 194 -5.43 6.83 25.20
CA LEU A 194 -5.48 5.62 24.37
C LEU A 194 -5.57 6.00 22.89
N ASP A 195 -6.41 6.96 22.51
CA ASP A 195 -6.50 7.46 21.12
C ASP A 195 -5.16 7.99 20.61
N LEU A 196 -4.46 8.78 21.44
CA LEU A 196 -3.15 9.32 21.09
C LEU A 196 -2.11 8.21 20.95
N LEU A 197 -2.11 7.25 21.88
CA LEU A 197 -1.21 6.09 21.82
C LEU A 197 -1.42 5.30 20.52
N CYS A 198 -2.66 5.09 20.13
CA CYS A 198 -3.00 4.37 18.92
C CYS A 198 -2.59 5.13 17.65
N THR A 199 -2.84 6.44 17.63
CA THR A 199 -2.38 7.30 16.53
C THR A 199 -0.85 7.31 16.43
N LEU A 200 -0.16 7.30 17.57
CA LEU A 200 1.30 7.22 17.63
C LEU A 200 1.81 5.87 17.10
N ILE A 201 1.13 4.77 17.39
CA ILE A 201 1.45 3.44 16.82
C ILE A 201 1.34 3.49 15.30
N ILE A 202 0.26 4.03 14.74
CA ILE A 202 0.10 4.16 13.27
C ILE A 202 1.18 5.07 12.69
N TRP A 203 1.44 6.23 13.29
CA TRP A 203 2.46 7.17 12.84
C TRP A 203 3.86 6.57 12.88
N THR A 204 4.22 5.89 13.97
CA THR A 204 5.53 5.22 14.11
C THR A 204 5.66 4.08 13.10
N THR A 205 4.61 3.29 12.90
CA THR A 205 4.57 2.21 11.90
C THR A 205 4.79 2.76 10.49
N ASN A 206 4.02 3.78 10.08
CA ASN A 206 4.17 4.46 8.79
C ASN A 206 5.60 4.98 8.59
N LYS A 207 6.13 5.66 9.61
CA LYS A 207 7.50 6.20 9.59
C LYS A 207 8.55 5.11 9.48
N LEU A 208 8.39 3.99 10.20
CA LEU A 208 9.31 2.85 10.18
C LEU A 208 9.34 2.15 8.82
N VAL A 209 8.19 2.06 8.15
CA VAL A 209 8.08 1.49 6.80
C VAL A 209 8.81 2.37 5.78
N GLN A 210 8.64 3.69 5.87
CA GLN A 210 9.30 4.65 4.98
C GLN A 210 10.80 4.84 5.29
N TRP A 211 11.27 4.35 6.43
CA TRP A 211 12.64 4.60 6.85
C TRP A 211 13.65 3.74 6.08
N LYS A 212 14.23 4.32 5.03
CA LYS A 212 15.17 3.68 4.10
C LYS A 212 16.61 3.62 4.65
N ILE A 213 16.81 2.97 5.79
CA ILE A 213 18.18 2.75 6.32
C ILE A 213 18.86 1.60 5.57
N ARG A 214 20.05 1.86 5.02
CA ARG A 214 20.85 0.89 4.25
C ARG A 214 21.17 -0.41 5.02
N ARG A 215 21.40 -0.34 6.34
CA ARG A 215 21.58 -1.52 7.20
C ARG A 215 20.32 -2.38 7.31
N LEU A 216 19.14 -1.78 7.21
CA LEU A 216 17.87 -2.48 7.40
C LEU A 216 17.42 -3.23 6.15
N ARG A 217 17.87 -2.80 4.95
CA ARG A 217 17.67 -3.57 3.71
C ARG A 217 18.27 -4.98 3.76
N HIS A 218 19.38 -5.17 4.47
CA HIS A 218 19.98 -6.50 4.64
C HIS A 218 19.20 -7.38 5.61
N LYS A 219 18.54 -6.80 6.61
CA LYS A 219 17.67 -7.54 7.55
C LYS A 219 16.28 -7.82 6.97
N PHE A 220 15.78 -6.91 6.14
CA PHE A 220 14.45 -6.98 5.51
C PHE A 220 14.60 -6.79 3.99
N PRO A 221 15.03 -7.84 3.25
CA PRO A 221 15.31 -7.73 1.82
C PRO A 221 14.05 -7.46 0.98
N VAL A 222 12.88 -7.90 1.46
CA VAL A 222 11.58 -7.70 0.79
C VAL A 222 10.85 -6.46 1.30
N GLY A 223 11.53 -5.60 2.05
CA GLY A 223 10.95 -4.37 2.60
C GLY A 223 10.15 -4.60 3.88
N ARG A 224 9.34 -3.59 4.23
CA ARG A 224 8.66 -3.48 5.54
C ARG A 224 7.16 -3.24 5.45
N ARG A 225 6.57 -3.27 4.26
CA ARG A 225 5.13 -3.03 4.07
C ARG A 225 4.25 -3.98 4.89
N ARG A 226 4.76 -5.18 5.25
CA ARG A 226 4.13 -6.11 6.20
C ARG A 226 3.96 -5.60 7.64
N LEU A 227 4.65 -4.53 8.03
CA LEU A 227 4.48 -3.91 9.34
C LEU A 227 3.21 -3.04 9.42
N GLU A 228 2.67 -2.58 8.29
CA GLU A 228 1.51 -1.69 8.29
C GLU A 228 0.26 -2.35 8.87
N PRO A 229 -0.14 -3.56 8.43
CA PRO A 229 -1.28 -4.25 9.03
C PRO A 229 -1.04 -4.65 10.49
N LEU A 230 0.22 -4.86 10.90
CA LEU A 230 0.57 -5.17 12.28
C LEU A 230 0.27 -3.98 13.22
N GLY A 231 0.52 -2.75 12.76
CA GLY A 231 0.16 -1.54 13.52
C GLY A 231 -1.36 -1.42 13.71
N ILE A 232 -2.12 -1.69 12.64
CA ILE A 232 -3.60 -1.69 12.67
C ILE A 232 -4.13 -2.83 13.55
N LEU A 233 -3.47 -3.99 13.54
CA LEU A 233 -3.82 -5.15 14.37
C LEU A 233 -3.69 -4.83 15.87
N VAL A 234 -2.53 -4.30 16.29
CA VAL A 234 -2.30 -3.90 17.69
C VAL A 234 -3.32 -2.85 18.12
N PHE A 235 -3.60 -1.88 17.25
CA PHE A 235 -4.61 -0.87 17.49
C PHE A 235 -6.01 -1.48 17.69
N SER A 236 -6.44 -2.36 16.78
CA SER A 236 -7.74 -3.02 16.84
C SER A 236 -7.93 -3.79 18.16
N ILE A 237 -6.89 -4.48 18.63
CA ILE A 237 -6.91 -5.21 19.91
C ILE A 237 -7.10 -4.26 21.09
N ILE A 238 -6.37 -3.13 21.11
CA ILE A 238 -6.52 -2.12 22.17
C ILE A 238 -7.96 -1.58 22.19
N MET A 239 -8.53 -1.28 21.03
CA MET A 239 -9.89 -0.77 20.91
C MET A 239 -10.93 -1.77 21.40
N ILE A 240 -10.82 -3.04 21.00
CA ILE A 240 -11.72 -4.10 21.48
C ILE A 240 -11.66 -4.20 23.02
N VAL A 241 -10.47 -4.17 23.62
CA VAL A 241 -10.30 -4.23 25.07
C VAL A 241 -10.93 -3.01 25.76
N SER A 242 -10.72 -1.80 25.23
CA SER A 242 -11.34 -0.57 25.78
C SER A 242 -12.86 -0.65 25.76
N PHE A 243 -13.46 -1.08 24.64
CA PHE A 243 -14.91 -1.18 24.54
C PHE A 243 -15.50 -2.35 25.34
N LEU A 244 -14.74 -3.42 25.59
CA LEU A 244 -15.12 -4.48 26.53
C LEU A 244 -15.20 -3.95 27.97
N GLN A 245 -14.31 -3.06 28.39
CA GLN A 245 -14.37 -2.43 29.70
C GLN A 245 -15.62 -1.54 29.84
N ILE A 246 -15.91 -0.72 28.81
CA ILE A 246 -17.12 0.12 28.77
C ILE A 246 -18.38 -0.76 28.81
N LEU A 247 -18.38 -1.87 28.08
CA LEU A 247 -19.49 -2.84 28.11
C LEU A 247 -19.68 -3.43 29.50
N GLN A 248 -18.59 -3.85 30.16
CA GLN A 248 -18.64 -4.38 31.53
C GLN A 248 -19.18 -3.34 32.53
N GLU A 249 -18.73 -2.09 32.44
CA GLU A 249 -19.22 -1.01 33.30
C GLU A 249 -20.72 -0.75 33.06
N SER A 250 -21.15 -0.73 31.80
CA SER A 250 -22.54 -0.53 31.40
C SER A 250 -23.45 -1.65 31.91
N VAL A 251 -23.02 -2.91 31.79
CA VAL A 251 -23.74 -4.08 32.32
C VAL A 251 -23.79 -4.03 33.86
N THR A 252 -22.70 -3.63 34.51
CA THR A 252 -22.66 -3.50 35.97
C THR A 252 -23.66 -2.46 36.48
N LYS A 253 -23.84 -1.34 35.76
CA LYS A 253 -24.87 -0.33 36.06
C LYS A 253 -26.30 -0.85 35.90
N LEU A 254 -26.53 -1.86 35.05
CA LEU A 254 -27.85 -2.49 34.85
C LEU A 254 -28.18 -3.55 35.91
N LEU A 255 -27.18 -4.13 36.57
CA LEU A 255 -27.39 -5.16 37.59
C LEU A 255 -28.04 -4.59 38.86
N PRO A 256 -28.79 -5.43 39.61
CA PRO A 256 -29.43 -5.03 40.86
C PRO A 256 -28.36 -4.67 41.91
N GLY A 257 -28.09 -3.36 42.04
CA GLY A 257 -27.02 -2.80 42.88
C GLY A 257 -26.36 -1.55 42.29
N GLY A 258 -26.58 -1.25 41.00
CA GLY A 258 -26.07 -0.05 40.34
C GLY A 258 -26.78 1.25 40.75
N PRO A 259 -26.12 2.42 40.57
CA PRO A 259 -26.76 3.73 40.74
C PRO A 259 -27.95 3.86 39.79
N ARG A 260 -29.12 4.27 40.30
CA ARG A 260 -30.37 4.43 39.53
C ARG A 260 -30.71 5.88 39.20
N ASP A 261 -29.79 6.78 39.49
CA ASP A 261 -29.95 8.20 39.18
C ASP A 261 -29.59 8.45 37.72
N ALA A 262 -30.38 9.27 37.03
CA ALA A 262 -30.03 9.74 35.70
C ALA A 262 -28.71 10.50 35.77
N ALA A 263 -27.73 10.11 34.95
CA ALA A 263 -26.41 10.71 34.95
C ALA A 263 -26.50 12.20 34.59
N THR A 264 -26.21 13.08 35.55
CA THR A 264 -26.05 14.52 35.28
C THR A 264 -24.64 14.78 34.79
N LEU A 265 -24.49 15.01 33.48
CA LEU A 265 -23.20 15.36 32.88
C LEU A 265 -22.81 16.79 33.30
N PRO A 266 -21.62 17.00 33.90
CA PRO A 266 -21.12 18.35 34.18
C PRO A 266 -21.02 19.17 32.87
N PRO A 267 -21.28 20.49 32.88
CA PRO A 267 -21.14 21.34 31.68
C PRO A 267 -19.76 21.24 31.01
N VAL A 268 -18.71 21.01 31.80
CA VAL A 268 -17.33 20.80 31.32
C VAL A 268 -17.19 19.49 30.55
N ALA A 269 -17.85 18.41 31.00
CA ALA A 269 -17.85 17.13 30.31
C ALA A 269 -18.62 17.22 28.98
N ILE A 270 -19.76 17.91 28.97
CA ILE A 270 -20.53 18.19 27.74
C ILE A 270 -19.67 18.96 26.74
N GLY A 271 -18.97 20.01 27.18
CA GLY A 271 -18.08 20.80 26.34
C GLY A 271 -16.94 19.96 25.73
N ALA A 272 -16.34 19.06 26.52
CA ALA A 272 -15.30 18.14 26.05
C ALA A 272 -15.83 17.14 25.00
N LEU A 273 -17.01 16.55 25.22
CA LEU A 273 -17.66 15.64 24.28
C LEU A 273 -17.99 16.34 22.96
N VAL A 274 -18.59 17.54 23.02
CA VAL A 274 -18.91 18.33 21.82
C VAL A 274 -17.63 18.70 21.05
N ALA A 275 -16.57 19.11 21.75
CA ALA A 275 -15.29 19.41 21.11
C ALA A 275 -14.71 18.18 20.40
N THR A 276 -14.78 16.98 21.01
CA THR A 276 -14.33 15.75 20.36
C THR A 276 -15.14 15.41 19.11
N VAL A 277 -16.47 15.58 19.15
CA VAL A 277 -17.34 15.34 18.00
C VAL A 277 -17.00 16.26 16.83
N VAL A 278 -16.79 17.56 17.09
CA VAL A 278 -16.46 18.53 16.03
C VAL A 278 -15.07 18.24 15.44
N ILE A 279 -14.05 18.08 16.30
CA ILE A 279 -12.67 17.90 15.85
C ILE A 279 -12.52 16.57 15.10
N LYS A 280 -12.96 15.45 15.68
CA LYS A 280 -12.87 14.13 15.02
C LYS A 280 -13.79 14.04 13.81
N GLY A 281 -14.93 14.73 13.79
CA GLY A 281 -15.82 14.82 12.63
C GLY A 281 -15.18 15.51 11.42
N ILE A 282 -14.45 16.61 11.64
CA ILE A 282 -13.70 17.30 10.57
C ILE A 282 -12.60 16.38 10.02
N ILE A 283 -11.86 15.71 10.91
CA ILE A 283 -10.78 14.80 10.51
C ILE A 283 -11.34 13.61 9.73
N TRP A 284 -12.43 13.02 10.19
CA TRP A 284 -13.11 11.91 9.52
C TRP A 284 -13.49 12.27 8.07
N PHE A 285 -14.11 13.44 7.86
CA PHE A 285 -14.49 13.89 6.51
C PHE A 285 -13.29 14.22 5.61
N GLY A 286 -12.16 14.61 6.19
CA GLY A 286 -10.89 14.77 5.46
C GLY A 286 -10.26 13.43 5.06
N CYS A 287 -10.28 12.45 5.98
CA CYS A 287 -9.60 11.17 5.82
C CYS A 287 -10.36 10.18 4.93
N ILE A 288 -11.70 10.24 4.89
CA ILE A 288 -12.52 9.30 4.10
C ILE A 288 -12.19 9.30 2.61
N ARG A 289 -11.62 10.40 2.09
CA ARG A 289 -11.21 10.55 0.69
C ARG A 289 -9.86 9.89 0.37
N VAL A 290 -9.09 9.49 1.38
CA VAL A 290 -7.75 8.89 1.20
C VAL A 290 -7.88 7.38 1.31
N LYS A 291 -7.64 6.66 0.21
CA LYS A 291 -7.87 5.22 0.09
C LYS A 291 -6.72 4.34 0.64
N THR A 292 -5.88 4.84 1.54
CA THR A 292 -4.83 4.02 2.17
C THR A 292 -5.37 3.33 3.41
N THR A 293 -4.98 2.08 3.66
CA THR A 293 -5.53 1.25 4.73
C THR A 293 -5.29 1.85 6.11
N GLN A 294 -4.11 2.43 6.34
CA GLN A 294 -3.78 3.15 7.57
C GLN A 294 -4.68 4.37 7.81
N VAL A 295 -4.99 5.14 6.76
CA VAL A 295 -5.84 6.33 6.89
C VAL A 295 -7.31 5.93 7.01
N GLN A 296 -7.71 4.80 6.42
CA GLN A 296 -9.05 4.25 6.60
C GLN A 296 -9.27 3.75 8.04
N ALA A 297 -8.30 3.06 8.64
CA ALA A 297 -8.36 2.67 10.06
C ALA A 297 -8.48 3.90 10.98
N LEU A 298 -7.75 4.97 10.66
CA LEU A 298 -7.83 6.24 11.37
C LEU A 298 -9.19 6.96 11.18
N ALA A 299 -9.75 6.89 9.98
CA ALA A 299 -11.07 7.44 9.68
C ALA A 299 -12.17 6.67 10.41
N GLN A 300 -12.04 5.35 10.50
CA GLN A 300 -12.95 4.47 11.25
C GLN A 300 -12.89 4.74 12.75
N ASP A 301 -11.70 4.97 13.31
CA ASP A 301 -11.52 5.44 14.67
C ASP A 301 -12.27 6.76 14.91
N CYS A 302 -11.96 7.80 14.11
CA CYS A 302 -12.63 9.10 14.22
C CYS A 302 -14.15 8.99 14.09
N LYS A 303 -14.65 8.12 13.22
CA LYS A 303 -16.08 7.83 13.07
C LYS A 303 -16.65 7.20 14.35
N THR A 304 -15.97 6.19 14.89
CA THR A 304 -16.34 5.49 16.11
C THR A 304 -16.45 6.47 17.28
N ASP A 305 -15.49 7.38 17.41
CA ASP A 305 -15.52 8.42 18.42
C ASP A 305 -16.67 9.40 18.24
N VAL A 306 -16.94 9.84 17.01
CA VAL A 306 -18.05 10.76 16.74
C VAL A 306 -19.37 10.08 17.12
N VAL A 307 -19.57 8.83 16.70
CA VAL A 307 -20.79 8.07 17.03
C VAL A 307 -20.89 7.82 18.54
N PHE A 308 -19.80 7.44 19.20
CA PHE A 308 -19.77 7.20 20.63
C PHE A 308 -20.06 8.46 21.43
N ASN A 309 -19.33 9.56 21.18
CA ASN A 309 -19.50 10.80 21.92
C ASN A 309 -20.87 11.47 21.65
N THR A 310 -21.44 11.32 20.45
CA THR A 310 -22.79 11.84 20.15
C THR A 310 -23.88 11.05 20.88
N LEU A 311 -23.81 9.73 20.87
CA LEU A 311 -24.78 8.88 21.56
C LEU A 311 -24.66 8.98 23.09
N SER A 312 -23.44 9.08 23.62
CA SER A 312 -23.16 9.34 25.04
C SER A 312 -23.63 10.72 25.51
N LEU A 313 -23.89 11.67 24.60
CA LEU A 313 -24.59 12.92 24.91
C LEU A 313 -26.12 12.74 24.84
N LEU A 314 -26.59 12.02 23.82
CA LEU A 314 -28.02 11.86 23.52
C LEU A 314 -28.74 11.01 24.58
N PHE A 315 -28.19 9.86 24.97
CA PHE A 315 -28.87 8.94 25.87
C PHE A 315 -29.09 9.51 27.29
N PRO A 316 -28.12 10.19 27.92
CA PRO A 316 -28.36 10.88 29.20
C PRO A 316 -29.37 12.02 29.10
N LEU A 317 -29.36 12.80 28.01
CA LEU A 317 -30.33 13.87 27.78
C LEU A 317 -31.76 13.34 27.68
N LEU A 318 -31.96 12.27 26.90
CA LEU A 318 -33.25 11.60 26.78
C LEU A 318 -33.65 10.91 28.09
N GLY A 319 -32.69 10.27 28.77
CA GLY A 319 -32.90 9.64 30.07
C GLY A 319 -33.38 10.63 31.13
N HIS A 320 -32.81 11.84 31.17
CA HIS A 320 -33.25 12.91 32.05
C HIS A 320 -34.65 13.42 31.68
N GLN A 321 -34.92 13.65 30.38
CA GLN A 321 -36.22 14.17 29.92
C GLN A 321 -37.37 13.20 30.17
N PHE A 322 -37.14 11.89 30.01
CA PHE A 322 -38.16 10.83 30.16
C PHE A 322 -38.06 10.08 31.50
N SER A 323 -37.16 10.47 32.41
CA SER A 323 -36.89 9.78 33.68
C SER A 323 -36.56 8.28 33.54
N LEU A 324 -35.86 7.92 32.47
CA LEU A 324 -35.45 6.54 32.16
C LEU A 324 -33.98 6.31 32.52
N TRP A 325 -33.70 5.86 33.74
CA TRP A 325 -32.35 5.61 34.24
C TRP A 325 -31.57 4.52 33.47
N TRP A 326 -32.27 3.54 32.91
CA TRP A 326 -31.67 2.39 32.21
C TRP A 326 -31.29 2.69 30.75
N LEU A 327 -31.78 3.80 30.18
CA LEU A 327 -31.59 4.11 28.76
C LEU A 327 -30.11 4.34 28.41
N ASP A 328 -29.39 5.06 29.28
CA ASP A 328 -27.97 5.34 29.14
C ASP A 328 -27.09 4.08 29.16
N PRO A 329 -27.15 3.23 30.21
CA PRO A 329 -26.33 2.03 30.23
C PRO A 329 -26.74 0.96 29.19
N VAL A 330 -28.01 0.88 28.78
CA VAL A 330 -28.40 0.01 27.64
C VAL A 330 -27.83 0.55 26.32
N GLY A 331 -27.94 1.85 26.09
CA GLY A 331 -27.40 2.50 24.90
C GLY A 331 -25.88 2.31 24.77
N ALA A 332 -25.15 2.55 25.86
CA ALA A 332 -23.72 2.31 25.95
C ALA A 332 -23.34 0.85 25.70
N ALA A 333 -24.07 -0.11 26.29
CA ALA A 333 -23.81 -1.54 26.08
C ALA A 333 -24.02 -1.99 24.62
N LEU A 334 -25.14 -1.58 23.99
CA LEU A 334 -25.41 -1.91 22.59
C LEU A 334 -24.37 -1.29 21.65
N LEU A 335 -23.97 -0.06 21.93
CA LEU A 335 -22.98 0.64 21.14
C LEU A 335 -21.59 0.00 21.27
N SER A 336 -21.17 -0.36 22.49
CA SER A 336 -19.92 -1.09 22.69
C SER A 336 -19.89 -2.41 21.93
N LEU A 337 -20.99 -3.18 21.91
CA LEU A 337 -21.07 -4.42 21.13
C LEU A 337 -20.91 -4.18 19.62
N PHE A 338 -21.54 -3.13 19.09
CA PHE A 338 -21.41 -2.75 17.68
C PHE A 338 -19.96 -2.39 17.33
N ILE A 339 -19.31 -1.58 18.17
CA ILE A 339 -17.93 -1.14 17.95
C ILE A 339 -16.94 -2.30 18.10
N ILE A 340 -17.15 -3.20 19.07
CA ILE A 340 -16.35 -4.42 19.22
C ILE A 340 -16.44 -5.27 17.96
N TYR A 341 -17.64 -5.43 17.38
CA TYR A 341 -17.82 -6.18 16.14
C TYR A 341 -17.04 -5.54 14.98
N ASP A 342 -17.15 -4.22 14.78
CA ASP A 342 -16.48 -3.47 13.71
C ASP A 342 -14.94 -3.57 13.80
N TRP A 343 -14.38 -3.45 15.01
CA TRP A 343 -12.95 -3.62 15.25
C TRP A 343 -12.49 -5.08 15.19
N ALA A 344 -13.35 -6.04 15.56
CA ALA A 344 -13.06 -7.47 15.40
C ALA A 344 -12.98 -7.85 13.93
N GLU A 345 -13.91 -7.39 13.09
CA GLU A 345 -13.86 -7.55 11.64
C GLU A 345 -12.56 -6.99 11.06
N THR A 346 -12.22 -5.75 11.45
CA THR A 346 -10.95 -5.10 11.05
C THR A 346 -9.72 -5.91 11.47
N CYS A 347 -9.72 -6.46 12.69
CA CYS A 347 -8.67 -7.32 13.20
C CYS A 347 -8.51 -8.57 12.33
N PHE A 348 -9.61 -9.30 12.07
CA PHE A 348 -9.59 -10.51 11.25
C PHE A 348 -9.16 -10.24 9.80
N GLU A 349 -9.59 -9.13 9.20
CA GLU A 349 -9.12 -8.73 7.87
C GLU A 349 -7.61 -8.51 7.82
N ASN A 350 -7.04 -7.80 8.80
CA ASN A 350 -5.60 -7.55 8.85
C ASN A 350 -4.81 -8.84 9.11
N VAL A 351 -5.32 -9.76 9.93
CA VAL A 351 -4.72 -11.09 10.10
C VAL A 351 -4.77 -11.86 8.78
N ALA A 352 -5.91 -11.88 8.09
CA ALA A 352 -6.07 -12.56 6.81
C ALA A 352 -5.08 -12.05 5.75
N ARG A 353 -4.91 -10.72 5.66
CA ARG A 353 -3.94 -10.07 4.77
C ARG A 353 -2.48 -10.40 5.11
N LEU A 354 -2.16 -10.58 6.40
CA LEU A 354 -0.84 -11.03 6.83
C LEU A 354 -0.58 -12.51 6.52
N THR A 355 -1.63 -13.33 6.48
CA THR A 355 -1.53 -14.77 6.22
C THR A 355 -1.59 -15.16 4.74
N GLY A 356 -1.73 -14.22 3.81
CA GLY A 356 -1.79 -14.55 2.38
C GLY A 356 -3.20 -14.68 1.81
N SER A 357 -4.19 -13.93 2.32
CA SER A 357 -5.54 -13.96 1.74
C SER A 357 -5.53 -13.57 0.26
N ALA A 358 -6.39 -14.21 -0.54
CA ALA A 358 -6.59 -13.87 -1.94
C ALA A 358 -6.96 -12.38 -2.12
N VAL A 359 -6.49 -11.78 -3.21
CA VAL A 359 -6.82 -10.39 -3.53
C VAL A 359 -8.28 -10.23 -3.96
N SER A 360 -8.75 -8.98 -3.97
CA SER A 360 -10.09 -8.68 -4.49
C SER A 360 -10.24 -9.14 -5.96
N PRO A 361 -11.45 -9.54 -6.38
CA PRO A 361 -11.70 -9.96 -7.76
C PRO A 361 -11.38 -8.89 -8.81
N ASN A 362 -11.40 -7.61 -8.43
CA ASN A 362 -11.05 -6.51 -9.34
C ASN A 362 -9.55 -6.47 -9.61
N VAL A 363 -8.72 -6.58 -8.57
CA VAL A 363 -7.26 -6.65 -8.73
C VAL A 363 -6.86 -7.89 -9.52
N LEU A 364 -7.47 -9.06 -9.22
CA LEU A 364 -7.20 -10.27 -9.99
C LEU A 364 -7.54 -10.10 -11.48
N LYS A 365 -8.70 -9.51 -11.81
CA LYS A 365 -9.07 -9.22 -13.21
C LYS A 365 -8.09 -8.26 -13.90
N LYS A 366 -7.57 -7.26 -13.17
CA LYS A 366 -6.57 -6.31 -13.67
C LYS A 366 -5.26 -7.03 -13.99
N VAL A 367 -4.77 -7.86 -13.08
CA VAL A 367 -3.58 -8.72 -13.28
C VAL A 367 -3.78 -9.68 -14.46
N THR A 368 -4.94 -10.33 -14.55
CA THR A 368 -5.26 -11.23 -15.68
C THR A 368 -5.35 -10.47 -17.01
N PHE A 369 -5.86 -9.24 -17.03
CA PHE A 369 -5.89 -8.42 -18.23
C PHE A 369 -4.49 -8.02 -18.69
N LEU A 370 -3.60 -7.69 -17.75
CA LEU A 370 -2.19 -7.45 -18.06
C LEU A 370 -1.53 -8.70 -18.64
N ALA A 371 -1.75 -9.87 -18.03
CA ALA A 371 -1.29 -11.14 -18.59
C ALA A 371 -1.82 -11.34 -20.02
N TRP A 372 -3.11 -11.12 -20.25
CA TRP A 372 -3.71 -11.25 -21.59
C TRP A 372 -3.04 -10.37 -22.65
N ARG A 373 -2.47 -9.22 -22.28
CA ARG A 373 -1.69 -8.36 -23.20
C ARG A 373 -0.43 -9.02 -23.76
N PHE A 374 0.10 -10.01 -23.04
CA PHE A 374 1.25 -10.81 -23.44
C PHE A 374 0.86 -12.08 -24.21
N ALA A 375 -0.44 -12.35 -24.43
CA ALA A 375 -0.91 -13.51 -25.21
C ALA A 375 -0.31 -13.64 -26.63
N PRO A 376 0.07 -12.56 -27.36
CA PRO A 376 0.74 -12.72 -28.66
C PRO A 376 2.15 -13.35 -28.59
N VAL A 377 2.74 -13.42 -27.39
CA VAL A 377 4.12 -13.87 -27.16
C VAL A 377 4.24 -14.99 -26.12
N VAL A 378 3.17 -15.28 -25.39
CA VAL A 378 3.04 -16.38 -24.43
C VAL A 378 2.07 -17.42 -24.98
N ASP A 379 2.45 -18.69 -25.00
CA ASP A 379 1.61 -19.75 -25.58
C ASP A 379 0.41 -20.09 -24.68
N ALA A 380 0.61 -20.13 -23.36
CA ALA A 380 -0.44 -20.38 -22.37
C ALA A 380 -0.06 -19.87 -20.97
N TYR A 381 -1.06 -19.73 -20.10
CA TYR A 381 -0.90 -19.44 -18.68
C TYR A 381 -1.35 -20.65 -17.88
N LYS A 382 -0.48 -21.18 -17.02
CA LYS A 382 -0.78 -22.36 -16.19
C LYS A 382 -1.44 -21.95 -14.88
N THR A 383 -0.88 -20.93 -14.22
CA THR A 383 -1.36 -20.42 -12.94
C THR A 383 -1.23 -18.90 -12.90
N ILE A 384 -2.25 -18.23 -12.38
CA ILE A 384 -2.18 -16.80 -12.01
C ILE A 384 -2.72 -16.71 -10.58
N THR A 385 -1.81 -16.52 -9.63
CA THR A 385 -2.15 -16.41 -8.21
C THR A 385 -1.77 -15.02 -7.73
N ALA A 386 -2.69 -14.33 -7.09
CA ALA A 386 -2.44 -13.04 -6.47
C ALA A 386 -2.97 -13.03 -5.04
N TYR A 387 -2.10 -12.70 -4.09
CA TYR A 387 -2.41 -12.74 -2.66
C TYR A 387 -1.79 -11.56 -1.91
N HIS A 388 -2.37 -11.24 -0.76
CA HIS A 388 -1.86 -10.17 0.09
C HIS A 388 -0.59 -10.61 0.84
N ALA A 389 0.42 -9.75 0.85
CA ALA A 389 1.64 -9.91 1.63
C ALA A 389 1.79 -8.71 2.57
N GLY A 390 0.88 -8.63 3.55
CA GLY A 390 0.68 -7.40 4.32
C GLY A 390 -0.31 -6.48 3.60
N ASP A 391 0.02 -5.19 3.48
CA ASP A 391 -0.85 -4.25 2.74
C ASP A 391 -0.72 -4.37 1.22
N GLY A 392 0.46 -4.77 0.74
CA GLY A 392 0.74 -4.95 -0.69
C GLY A 392 0.34 -6.32 -1.23
N VAL A 393 0.31 -6.43 -2.57
CA VAL A 393 -0.03 -7.65 -3.30
C VAL A 393 1.20 -8.30 -3.89
N TRP A 394 1.31 -9.62 -3.74
CA TRP A 394 2.26 -10.44 -4.49
C TRP A 394 1.52 -11.19 -5.59
N VAL A 395 2.16 -11.26 -6.77
CA VAL A 395 1.64 -11.99 -7.92
C VAL A 395 2.62 -13.10 -8.28
N GLU A 396 2.12 -14.32 -8.39
CA GLU A 396 2.84 -15.47 -8.91
C GLU A 396 2.18 -15.89 -10.22
N MET A 397 2.97 -16.00 -11.27
CA MET A 397 2.47 -16.30 -12.62
C MET A 397 3.35 -17.34 -13.29
N ASP A 398 2.73 -18.41 -13.75
CA ASP A 398 3.39 -19.46 -14.51
C ASP A 398 2.99 -19.31 -15.99
N ILE A 399 3.95 -18.91 -16.82
CA ILE A 399 3.77 -18.78 -18.27
C ILE A 399 4.36 -19.97 -19.00
N MET A 400 3.77 -20.32 -20.14
CA MET A 400 4.24 -21.40 -21.00
C MET A 400 4.83 -20.85 -22.29
N LEU A 401 6.03 -21.33 -22.64
CA LEU A 401 6.70 -21.04 -23.89
C LEU A 401 7.14 -22.35 -24.56
N LYS A 402 7.29 -22.34 -25.89
CA LYS A 402 7.83 -23.48 -26.64
C LYS A 402 9.19 -23.91 -26.10
N GLU A 403 9.43 -25.22 -26.05
CA GLU A 403 10.71 -25.81 -25.62
C GLU A 403 11.92 -25.30 -26.41
N GLU A 404 11.74 -24.98 -27.68
CA GLU A 404 12.78 -24.46 -28.57
C GLU A 404 13.13 -22.98 -28.31
N THR A 405 12.38 -22.30 -27.44
CA THR A 405 12.60 -20.89 -27.12
C THR A 405 13.93 -20.74 -26.40
N ARG A 406 14.82 -19.91 -26.95
CA ARG A 406 16.10 -19.60 -26.31
C ARG A 406 15.86 -18.99 -24.93
N LEU A 407 16.67 -19.40 -23.95
CA LEU A 407 16.60 -18.89 -22.58
C LEU A 407 16.61 -17.35 -22.52
N SER A 408 17.40 -16.68 -23.36
CA SER A 408 17.42 -15.21 -23.39
C SER A 408 16.06 -14.62 -23.76
N ARG A 409 15.37 -15.20 -24.75
CA ARG A 409 14.03 -14.74 -25.18
C ARG A 409 12.98 -15.03 -24.12
N ALA A 410 13.05 -16.22 -23.51
CA ALA A 410 12.17 -16.60 -22.42
C ALA A 410 12.33 -15.66 -21.21
N HIS A 411 13.57 -15.34 -20.86
CA HIS A 411 13.91 -14.37 -19.82
C HIS A 411 13.37 -12.98 -20.14
N ASP A 412 13.63 -12.45 -21.34
CA ASP A 412 13.16 -11.11 -21.73
C ASP A 412 11.63 -10.99 -21.66
N ILE A 413 10.88 -12.01 -22.11
CA ILE A 413 9.42 -12.04 -22.03
C ILE A 413 8.97 -12.07 -20.57
N ALA A 414 9.51 -12.99 -19.76
CA ALA A 414 9.13 -13.18 -18.36
C ALA A 414 9.46 -11.94 -17.50
N GLU A 415 10.65 -11.38 -17.67
CA GLU A 415 11.13 -10.21 -16.94
C GLU A 415 10.35 -8.95 -17.36
N THR A 416 10.02 -8.79 -18.64
CA THR A 416 9.15 -7.69 -19.09
C THR A 416 7.76 -7.79 -18.49
N LEU A 417 7.17 -8.99 -18.47
CA LEU A 417 5.89 -9.24 -17.81
C LEU A 417 5.97 -8.96 -16.30
N GLN A 418 7.05 -9.37 -15.64
CA GLN A 418 7.28 -9.11 -14.22
C GLN A 418 7.33 -7.60 -13.93
N TYR A 419 8.12 -6.83 -14.68
CA TYR A 419 8.20 -5.38 -14.51
C TYR A 419 6.87 -4.68 -14.79
N CYS A 420 6.12 -5.11 -15.81
CA CYS A 420 4.78 -4.56 -16.07
C CYS A 420 3.81 -4.87 -14.91
N LEU A 421 3.86 -6.07 -14.34
CA LEU A 421 3.05 -6.44 -13.17
C LEU A 421 3.42 -5.60 -11.94
N GLU A 422 4.71 -5.44 -11.64
CA GLU A 422 5.20 -4.58 -10.55
C GLU A 422 4.91 -3.09 -10.81
N GLY A 423 4.72 -2.72 -12.08
CA GLY A 423 4.26 -1.41 -12.48
C GLY A 423 2.85 -1.05 -12.01
N LEU A 424 2.00 -2.04 -11.67
CA LEU A 424 0.65 -1.80 -11.12
C LEU A 424 0.73 -1.22 -9.71
N SER A 425 -0.15 -0.25 -9.41
CA SER A 425 -0.11 0.45 -8.10
C SER A 425 -0.37 -0.46 -6.90
N GLU A 426 -1.08 -1.56 -7.11
CA GLU A 426 -1.46 -2.55 -6.09
C GLU A 426 -0.39 -3.63 -5.87
N VAL A 427 0.46 -3.89 -6.87
CA VAL A 427 1.41 -5.00 -6.87
C VAL A 427 2.76 -4.53 -6.32
N ASP A 428 3.16 -5.13 -5.20
CA ASP A 428 4.45 -4.87 -4.57
C ASP A 428 5.57 -5.65 -5.24
N ARG A 429 5.26 -6.86 -5.69
CA ARG A 429 6.22 -7.79 -6.27
C ARG A 429 5.53 -8.82 -7.14
N ALA A 430 6.18 -9.18 -8.24
CA ALA A 430 5.75 -10.27 -9.10
C ALA A 430 6.83 -11.34 -9.23
N PHE A 431 6.41 -12.58 -9.40
CA PHE A 431 7.25 -13.72 -9.71
C PHE A 431 6.69 -14.37 -10.96
N VAL A 432 7.46 -14.34 -12.05
CA VAL A 432 7.08 -14.96 -13.31
C VAL A 432 7.98 -16.17 -13.55
N SER A 433 7.39 -17.36 -13.49
CA SER A 433 8.04 -18.63 -13.79
C SER A 433 7.71 -19.05 -15.23
N VAL A 434 8.69 -19.67 -15.90
CA VAL A 434 8.53 -20.14 -17.28
C VAL A 434 8.57 -21.66 -17.32
N ASP A 435 7.48 -22.24 -17.80
CA ASP A 435 7.33 -23.67 -18.07
C ASP A 435 7.34 -23.93 -19.59
N TYR A 436 7.74 -25.14 -19.99
CA TYR A 436 7.67 -25.60 -21.39
C TYR A 436 6.63 -26.70 -21.62
N THR A 437 5.96 -27.16 -20.55
CA THR A 437 5.00 -28.27 -20.60
C THR A 437 3.80 -28.02 -19.68
N SER A 438 2.63 -28.46 -20.11
CA SER A 438 1.38 -28.39 -19.35
C SER A 438 1.26 -29.47 -18.28
N GLN A 439 2.02 -30.56 -18.38
CA GLN A 439 1.92 -31.75 -17.52
C GLN A 439 3.09 -31.90 -16.53
N GLY A 440 3.95 -30.88 -16.40
CA GLY A 440 5.01 -30.86 -15.38
C GLY A 440 4.44 -30.75 -13.96
N PRO A 441 5.28 -30.90 -12.91
CA PRO A 441 4.85 -30.67 -11.53
C PRO A 441 4.08 -29.34 -11.44
N THR A 442 2.81 -29.44 -11.07
CA THR A 442 1.89 -28.30 -11.00
C THR A 442 2.07 -27.65 -9.64
N GLY A 443 2.74 -26.51 -9.63
CA GLY A 443 2.89 -25.68 -8.43
C GLY A 443 4.23 -25.83 -7.72
N HIS A 444 4.66 -24.72 -7.12
CA HIS A 444 5.50 -24.75 -5.94
C HIS A 444 4.68 -25.32 -4.79
N ALA A 445 5.29 -26.12 -3.90
CA ALA A 445 4.62 -26.91 -2.86
C ALA A 445 3.35 -26.23 -2.31
N GLU A 446 2.18 -26.81 -2.59
CA GLU A 446 0.92 -26.42 -1.95
C GLU A 446 1.07 -26.66 -0.44
N GLY A 447 1.25 -25.57 0.31
CA GLY A 447 1.48 -25.58 1.76
C GLY A 447 0.21 -25.44 2.56
#